data_AF-A0A413FID6-F1
#
_entry.id   AF-A0A413FID6-F1
#
_cell.length_a   1.000
_cell.length_b   1.000
_cell.length_c   1.000
_cell.angle_alpha   90.00
_cell.angle_beta   90.00
_cell.angle_gamma   90.00
#
_symmetry.space_group_name_H-M   'P 1'
#
loop_
_entity.id
_entity.type
_entity.pdbx_description
1 polymer ?
#
loop_
_entity_poly.entity_id
_entity_poly.type
_entity_poly.pdbx_seq_one_letter_code
_entity_poly.pdbx_strand_id
1 'polypeptide(L)'
;MLDNYEWSCPPSGNICHMFTVTDLDQNGRLELIISRLEGSGRYTYSDYYEVNKALDGLAPCEWPDRNFESEADIMVSSVPVYYDPNNEIYYYIFQDRIPDGIHYASENKRAISLANGTLSERILAYKNTYDEDRSDSFAVITCEDADGNEIDERAYDRFEETIFADFHKRAACFSWFDLNDTNRGKLSDNEIADILREAYEGFSVQ
;
A
#
# COMPACT_ATOMS: atom_id res chain seq x y z
N MET A 1 15.05 16.83 -10.78
CA MET A 1 13.62 17.17 -10.87
C MET A 1 12.95 16.20 -9.93
N LEU A 2 12.47 16.70 -8.79
CA LEU A 2 11.77 15.89 -7.79
C LEU A 2 10.38 15.65 -8.36
N ASP A 3 10.11 14.43 -8.79
CA ASP A 3 8.83 14.06 -9.38
C ASP A 3 7.71 14.18 -8.35
N ASN A 4 6.57 14.64 -8.87
CA ASN A 4 5.35 15.01 -8.17
C ASN A 4 4.67 13.79 -7.53
N TYR A 5 5.18 13.30 -6.40
CA TYR A 5 4.32 12.67 -5.40
C TYR A 5 3.54 13.78 -4.71
N GLU A 6 2.42 14.20 -5.30
CA GLU A 6 1.44 15.07 -4.65
C GLU A 6 0.82 14.31 -3.47
N TRP A 7 1.51 14.29 -2.34
CA TRP A 7 0.88 14.14 -1.05
C TRP A 7 0.05 15.40 -0.80
N SER A 8 -1.23 15.40 -1.16
CA SER A 8 -2.20 16.23 -0.45
C SER A 8 -2.47 15.58 0.92
N CYS A 9 -1.44 15.55 1.78
CA CYS A 9 -1.58 15.10 3.15
C CYS A 9 -2.37 16.17 3.92
N PRO A 10 -3.44 15.82 4.66
CA PRO A 10 -3.99 16.74 5.64
C PRO A 10 -2.92 17.06 6.70
N PRO A 11 -2.94 18.27 7.28
CA PRO A 11 -1.93 18.72 8.23
C PRO A 11 -1.86 17.77 9.43
N SER A 12 -0.61 17.58 9.90
CA SER A 12 -0.18 16.82 11.07
C SER A 12 -1.24 16.67 12.17
N GLY A 13 -1.57 15.42 12.51
CA GLY A 13 -2.39 15.08 13.70
C GLY A 13 -3.71 14.37 13.40
N ASN A 14 -4.10 14.25 12.13
CA ASN A 14 -5.33 13.55 11.77
C ASN A 14 -5.05 12.09 11.41
N ILE A 15 -5.69 11.20 12.17
CA ILE A 15 -5.90 9.81 11.79
C ILE A 15 -6.58 9.81 10.43
N CYS A 16 -5.94 9.24 9.40
CA CYS A 16 -6.57 9.05 8.11
C CYS A 16 -7.19 7.65 8.11
N HIS A 17 -8.51 7.55 7.99
CA HIS A 17 -9.22 6.27 7.87
C HIS A 17 -9.86 6.23 6.50
N MET A 18 -9.44 5.30 5.66
CA MET A 18 -9.99 5.16 4.32
C MET A 18 -10.42 3.72 4.07
N PHE A 19 -11.32 3.55 3.11
CA PHE A 19 -11.59 2.25 2.53
C PHE A 19 -11.52 2.27 1.03
N THR A 20 -11.32 1.11 0.44
CA THR A 20 -11.48 0.86 -0.99
C THR A 20 -12.10 -0.52 -1.21
N VAL A 21 -12.57 -0.78 -2.43
CA VAL A 21 -13.11 -2.07 -2.86
C VAL A 21 -12.32 -2.54 -4.07
N THR A 22 -11.84 -3.77 -4.04
CA THR A 22 -10.90 -4.32 -5.01
C THR A 22 -11.30 -5.72 -5.48
N ASP A 23 -10.53 -6.25 -6.43
CA ASP A 23 -10.48 -7.67 -6.80
C ASP A 23 -8.99 -8.03 -6.95
N LEU A 24 -8.23 -8.02 -5.84
CA LEU A 24 -6.76 -8.07 -5.84
C LEU A 24 -6.22 -9.35 -6.46
N ASP A 25 -6.89 -10.48 -6.28
CA ASP A 25 -6.48 -11.76 -6.85
C ASP A 25 -7.20 -12.09 -8.18
N GLN A 26 -8.05 -11.16 -8.66
CA GLN A 26 -8.79 -11.24 -9.91
C GLN A 26 -9.71 -12.49 -9.99
N ASN A 27 -10.20 -12.96 -8.83
CA ASN A 27 -11.07 -14.12 -8.74
C ASN A 27 -12.57 -13.78 -8.89
N GLY A 28 -12.91 -12.49 -8.91
CA GLY A 28 -14.27 -11.97 -9.06
C GLY A 28 -15.11 -11.91 -7.78
N ARG A 29 -14.55 -12.30 -6.62
CA ARG A 29 -15.12 -11.99 -5.30
C ARG A 29 -14.37 -10.79 -4.76
N LEU A 30 -15.09 -9.69 -4.55
CA LEU A 30 -14.46 -8.43 -4.19
C LEU A 30 -13.88 -8.45 -2.78
N GLU A 31 -12.79 -7.71 -2.58
CA GLU A 31 -12.30 -7.39 -1.25
C GLU A 31 -12.72 -5.99 -0.81
N LEU A 32 -13.04 -5.86 0.48
CA LEU A 32 -13.12 -4.60 1.18
C LEU A 32 -11.83 -4.43 1.99
N ILE A 33 -11.11 -3.34 1.72
CA ILE A 33 -9.90 -2.99 2.44
C ILE A 33 -10.17 -1.72 3.23
N ILE A 34 -9.88 -1.76 4.53
CA ILE A 34 -9.96 -0.60 5.41
C ILE A 34 -8.56 -0.32 5.90
N SER A 35 -8.04 0.87 5.64
CA SER A 35 -6.68 1.27 5.99
C SER A 35 -6.69 2.51 6.87
N ARG A 36 -5.75 2.56 7.81
CA ARG A 36 -5.59 3.66 8.75
C ARG A 36 -4.15 4.08 8.90
N LEU A 37 -3.92 5.38 8.83
CA LEU A 37 -2.64 6.03 9.12
C LEU A 37 -2.73 6.67 10.51
N GLU A 38 -1.94 6.17 11.45
CA GLU A 38 -2.01 6.58 12.86
C GLU A 38 -0.66 7.07 13.42
N GLY A 39 -0.74 7.91 14.45
CA GLY A 39 0.42 8.38 15.21
C GLY A 39 1.31 9.40 14.49
N SER A 40 2.33 9.88 15.20
CA SER A 40 3.32 10.82 14.66
C SER A 40 4.29 10.17 13.68
N GLY A 41 4.55 8.86 13.86
CA GLY A 41 5.35 8.04 12.95
C GLY A 41 4.63 7.64 11.67
N ARG A 42 3.34 7.97 11.53
CA ARG A 42 2.51 7.66 10.37
C ARG A 42 2.52 6.16 10.04
N TYR A 43 2.23 5.33 11.03
CA TYR A 43 2.17 3.89 10.82
C TYR A 43 0.87 3.51 10.15
N THR A 44 0.98 2.68 9.11
CA THR A 44 -0.17 2.14 8.38
C THR A 44 -0.61 0.81 8.98
N TYR A 45 -1.92 0.65 9.16
CA TYR A 45 -2.56 -0.60 9.54
C TYR A 45 -3.77 -0.83 8.64
N SER A 46 -3.97 -2.07 8.20
CA SER A 46 -5.04 -2.41 7.27
C SER A 46 -5.77 -3.68 7.67
N ASP A 47 -7.08 -3.72 7.41
CA ASP A 47 -7.93 -4.90 7.55
C ASP A 47 -8.49 -5.27 6.18
N TYR A 48 -8.39 -6.55 5.84
CA TYR A 48 -8.78 -7.10 4.55
C TYR A 48 -9.90 -8.11 4.72
N TYR A 49 -10.96 -7.94 3.97
CA TYR A 49 -12.11 -8.84 3.95
C TYR A 49 -12.46 -9.19 2.52
N GLU A 50 -12.77 -10.45 2.23
CA GLU A 50 -13.27 -10.90 0.93
C GLU A 50 -14.75 -11.27 1.05
N VAL A 51 -15.54 -11.01 0.00
CA VAL A 51 -16.89 -11.58 -0.12
C VAL A 51 -16.80 -13.12 -0.06
N ASN A 52 -17.53 -13.71 0.87
CA ASN A 52 -17.49 -15.15 1.09
C ASN A 52 -18.09 -15.92 -0.11
N LYS A 53 -17.79 -17.23 -0.21
CA LYS A 53 -18.31 -18.09 -1.30
C LYS A 53 -19.83 -18.20 -1.36
N ALA A 54 -20.52 -17.96 -0.24
CA ALA A 54 -21.98 -17.99 -0.18
C ALA A 54 -22.62 -16.68 -0.68
N LEU A 55 -21.80 -15.63 -0.91
CA LEU A 55 -22.21 -14.29 -1.33
C LEU A 55 -23.20 -13.62 -0.37
N ASP A 56 -23.14 -13.98 0.92
CA ASP A 56 -24.05 -13.47 1.96
C ASP A 56 -23.33 -12.73 3.10
N GLY A 57 -22.01 -12.55 2.96
CA GLY A 57 -21.21 -11.84 3.95
C GLY A 57 -19.74 -11.71 3.57
N LEU A 58 -18.97 -11.16 4.50
CA LEU A 58 -17.54 -10.96 4.39
C LEU A 58 -16.79 -11.98 5.27
N ALA A 59 -15.69 -12.51 4.76
CA ALA A 59 -14.73 -13.31 5.51
C ALA A 59 -13.42 -12.52 5.63
N PRO A 60 -12.78 -12.47 6.82
CA PRO A 60 -11.47 -11.85 6.96
C PRO A 60 -10.46 -12.65 6.13
N CYS A 61 -9.57 -11.93 5.43
CA CYS A 61 -8.45 -12.58 4.78
C CYS A 61 -7.41 -12.99 5.83
N GLU A 62 -6.82 -14.16 5.66
CA GLU A 62 -5.77 -14.65 6.54
C GLU A 62 -4.46 -13.92 6.24
N TRP A 63 -3.72 -13.54 7.29
CA TRP A 63 -2.39 -12.96 7.15
C TRP A 63 -1.42 -13.59 8.16
N PRO A 64 -0.92 -14.80 7.86
CA PRO A 64 -0.16 -15.61 8.82
C PRO A 64 1.13 -14.92 9.32
N ASP A 65 1.80 -14.17 8.44
CA ASP A 65 3.09 -13.54 8.71
C ASP A 65 2.96 -12.03 9.02
N ARG A 66 1.80 -11.58 9.52
CA ARG A 66 1.57 -10.18 9.92
C ARG A 66 2.39 -9.82 11.16
N ASN A 67 3.61 -9.33 10.95
CA ASN A 67 4.58 -9.05 12.02
C ASN A 67 5.25 -7.67 11.94
N PHE A 68 4.79 -6.80 11.05
CA PHE A 68 5.38 -5.48 10.86
C PHE A 68 4.88 -4.46 11.89
N GLU A 69 5.75 -3.53 12.28
CA GLU A 69 5.36 -2.38 13.13
C GLU A 69 4.50 -1.36 12.37
N SER A 70 4.81 -1.19 11.07
CA SER A 70 4.04 -0.47 10.06
C SER A 70 3.86 -1.37 8.84
N GLU A 71 2.66 -1.40 8.27
CA GLU A 71 2.34 -2.09 7.02
C GLU A 71 2.60 -1.18 5.81
N ALA A 72 2.52 -1.71 4.60
CA ALA A 72 2.64 -0.88 3.39
C ALA A 72 1.66 0.32 3.39
N ASP A 73 2.10 1.48 2.93
CA ASP A 73 1.25 2.67 2.72
C ASP A 73 0.35 2.47 1.49
N ILE A 74 -0.72 1.68 1.66
CA ILE A 74 -1.60 1.27 0.57
C ILE A 74 -2.60 2.35 0.11
N MET A 75 -2.78 3.43 0.89
CA MET A 75 -3.70 4.54 0.60
C MET A 75 -3.15 5.47 -0.51
N VAL A 76 -2.86 4.88 -1.67
CA VAL A 76 -2.36 5.54 -2.88
C VAL A 76 -3.28 5.23 -4.06
N SER A 77 -3.32 6.13 -5.04
CA SER A 77 -4.23 6.02 -6.18
C SER A 77 -3.78 5.03 -7.25
N SER A 78 -2.48 4.71 -7.31
CA SER A 78 -1.95 3.77 -8.29
C SER A 78 -0.60 3.20 -7.86
N VAL A 79 -0.36 1.93 -8.22
CA VAL A 79 0.93 1.27 -8.06
C VAL A 79 1.28 0.39 -9.26
N PRO A 80 2.58 0.12 -9.51
CA PRO A 80 2.96 -0.94 -10.42
C PRO A 80 2.56 -2.31 -9.86
N VAL A 81 2.18 -3.21 -10.76
CA VAL A 81 1.80 -4.58 -10.45
C VAL A 81 2.60 -5.52 -11.34
N TYR A 82 3.03 -6.65 -10.79
CA TYR A 82 3.72 -7.70 -11.54
C TYR A 82 2.92 -8.98 -11.44
N TYR A 83 2.41 -9.45 -12.58
CA TYR A 83 1.63 -10.67 -12.66
C TYR A 83 2.53 -11.86 -12.99
N ASP A 84 2.52 -12.87 -12.13
CA ASP A 84 3.15 -14.17 -12.34
C ASP A 84 2.20 -15.14 -13.05
N PRO A 85 2.39 -15.42 -14.35
CA PRO A 85 1.50 -16.30 -15.10
C PRO A 85 1.64 -17.78 -14.70
N ASN A 86 2.70 -18.18 -14.00
CA ASN A 86 2.91 -19.57 -13.62
C ASN A 86 2.13 -19.95 -12.37
N ASN A 87 1.99 -19.00 -11.44
CA ASN A 87 1.26 -19.18 -10.19
C ASN A 87 -0.08 -18.44 -10.14
N GLU A 88 -0.38 -17.62 -11.16
CA GLU A 88 -1.58 -16.77 -11.25
C GLU A 88 -1.69 -15.76 -10.10
N ILE A 89 -0.56 -15.15 -9.72
CA ILE A 89 -0.47 -14.21 -8.58
C ILE A 89 -0.16 -12.79 -9.08
N TYR A 90 -0.83 -11.80 -8.49
CA TYR A 90 -0.56 -10.38 -8.69
C TYR A 90 0.24 -9.82 -7.52
N TYR A 91 1.41 -9.24 -7.80
CA TYR A 91 2.25 -8.56 -6.82
C TYR A 91 2.16 -7.04 -6.99
N TYR A 92 1.48 -6.38 -6.05
CA TYR A 92 1.28 -4.94 -5.98
C TYR A 92 2.43 -4.29 -5.22
N ILE A 93 3.10 -3.31 -5.82
CA ILE A 93 4.31 -2.73 -5.24
C ILE A 93 4.00 -1.39 -4.58
N PHE A 94 4.03 -1.38 -3.26
CA PHE A 94 3.82 -0.21 -2.43
C PHE A 94 5.13 0.26 -1.81
N GLN A 95 5.07 1.43 -1.19
CA GLN A 95 6.10 1.91 -0.28
C GLN A 95 5.53 1.95 1.14
N ASP A 96 6.38 1.96 2.15
CA ASP A 96 6.03 2.38 3.51
C ASP A 96 7.10 3.35 3.99
N ARG A 97 6.67 4.55 4.40
CA ARG A 97 7.58 5.64 4.73
C ARG A 97 7.32 6.17 6.14
N ILE A 98 8.24 5.83 7.03
CA ILE A 98 8.22 6.19 8.45
C ILE A 98 9.16 7.37 8.71
N PRO A 99 8.65 8.60 8.89
CA PRO A 99 9.46 9.70 9.43
C PRO A 99 9.76 9.47 10.91
N ASP A 100 11.00 9.73 11.32
CA ASP A 100 11.41 9.79 12.72
C ASP A 100 12.05 11.15 13.02
N GLY A 101 11.23 12.04 13.56
CA GLY A 101 11.62 13.43 13.78
C GLY A 101 11.90 14.18 12.47
N ILE A 102 12.78 15.18 12.54
CA ILE A 102 13.14 16.03 11.39
C ILE A 102 14.42 15.57 10.69
N HIS A 103 15.17 14.63 11.27
CA HIS A 103 16.51 14.26 10.82
C HIS A 103 16.60 12.84 10.25
N TYR A 104 15.56 12.02 10.39
CA TYR A 104 15.56 10.65 9.89
C TYR A 104 14.25 10.30 9.21
N ALA A 105 14.34 9.54 8.13
CA ALA A 105 13.22 8.86 7.52
C ALA A 105 13.66 7.51 6.99
N SER A 106 12.87 6.49 7.31
CA SER A 106 12.99 5.16 6.71
C SER A 106 11.91 4.98 5.67
N GLU A 107 12.30 4.51 4.50
CA GLU A 107 11.40 4.09 3.43
C GLU A 107 11.73 2.65 3.06
N ASN A 108 10.72 1.87 2.73
CA ASN A 108 10.92 0.53 2.19
C ASN A 108 9.93 0.27 1.05
N LYS A 109 10.35 -0.53 0.07
CA LYS A 109 9.48 -1.05 -0.99
C LYS A 109 8.90 -2.38 -0.55
N ARG A 110 7.59 -2.57 -0.75
CA ARG A 110 6.89 -3.79 -0.35
C ARG A 110 6.10 -4.37 -1.52
N ALA A 111 6.11 -5.69 -1.65
CA ALA A 111 5.20 -6.40 -2.54
C ALA A 111 4.09 -7.05 -1.72
N ILE A 112 2.84 -6.72 -2.04
CA ILE A 112 1.63 -7.32 -1.49
C ILE A 112 1.00 -8.22 -2.55
N SER A 113 0.50 -9.38 -2.14
CA SER A 113 -0.33 -10.25 -2.97
C SER A 113 -1.44 -10.90 -2.14
N LEU A 114 -2.58 -11.16 -2.77
CA LEU A 114 -3.66 -11.97 -2.24
C LEU A 114 -3.80 -13.23 -3.10
N ALA A 115 -3.98 -14.39 -2.48
CA ALA A 115 -4.34 -15.61 -3.18
C ALA A 115 -5.16 -16.52 -2.26
N ASN A 116 -6.32 -16.98 -2.73
CA ASN A 116 -7.19 -17.89 -1.98
C ASN A 116 -7.57 -17.38 -0.57
N GLY A 117 -7.76 -16.06 -0.43
CA GLY A 117 -8.06 -15.43 0.85
C GLY A 117 -6.87 -15.30 1.82
N THR A 118 -5.64 -15.58 1.38
CA THR A 118 -4.42 -15.40 2.17
C THR A 118 -3.56 -14.25 1.62
N LEU A 119 -3.27 -13.27 2.47
CA LEU A 119 -2.34 -12.18 2.19
C LEU A 119 -0.89 -12.60 2.39
N SER A 120 -0.03 -12.05 1.53
CA SER A 120 1.41 -12.03 1.71
C SER A 120 1.92 -10.61 1.50
N GLU A 121 2.80 -10.17 2.39
CA GLU A 121 3.54 -8.92 2.27
C GLU A 121 5.01 -9.22 2.48
N ARG A 122 5.86 -8.73 1.58
CA ARG A 122 7.33 -8.83 1.69
C ARG A 122 7.99 -7.50 1.45
N ILE A 123 9.03 -7.20 2.24
CA ILE A 123 9.92 -6.08 1.97
C ILE A 123 10.90 -6.50 0.86
N LEU A 124 11.16 -5.58 -0.07
CA LEU A 124 12.05 -5.80 -1.21
C LEU A 124 13.39 -5.09 -1.02
N ALA A 125 13.34 -3.83 -0.55
CA ALA A 125 14.51 -2.99 -0.36
C ALA A 125 14.17 -1.85 0.63
N TYR A 126 15.20 -1.27 1.20
CA TYR A 126 15.15 -0.13 2.13
C TYR A 126 15.90 1.07 1.54
N LYS A 127 15.41 2.26 1.88
CA LYS A 127 16.05 3.54 1.62
C LYS A 127 15.92 4.39 2.87
N ASN A 128 17.06 4.74 3.46
CA ASN A 128 17.12 5.54 4.67
C ASN A 128 17.75 6.89 4.37
N THR A 129 17.12 7.96 4.85
CA THR A 129 17.60 9.33 4.70
C THR A 129 17.97 9.91 6.07
N TYR A 130 19.18 10.43 6.18
CA TYR A 130 19.71 11.08 7.38
C TYR A 130 20.06 12.54 7.06
N ASP A 131 19.51 13.47 7.83
CA ASP A 131 19.97 14.86 7.83
C ASP A 131 21.09 14.99 8.86
N GLU A 132 22.33 15.19 8.40
CA GLU A 132 23.41 15.52 9.30
C GLU A 132 23.21 16.96 9.78
N ASP A 133 23.14 17.15 11.10
CA ASP A 133 22.95 18.40 11.87
C ASP A 133 24.03 19.49 11.64
N ARG A 134 24.73 19.47 10.50
CA ARG A 134 25.74 20.44 10.10
C ARG A 134 25.17 21.33 9.01
N SER A 135 25.27 22.63 9.23
CA SER A 135 24.70 23.70 8.40
C SER A 135 25.07 23.70 6.91
N ASP A 136 25.91 22.77 6.45
CA ASP A 136 26.43 22.69 5.08
C ASP A 136 26.52 21.24 4.53
N SER A 137 25.96 20.21 5.21
CA SER A 137 25.94 18.83 4.69
C SER A 137 24.67 18.54 3.89
N PHE A 138 24.82 17.82 2.79
CA PHE A 138 23.69 17.21 2.08
C PHE A 138 23.20 16.00 2.88
N ALA A 139 21.90 15.70 2.79
CA ALA A 139 21.34 14.49 3.38
C ALA A 139 22.10 13.24 2.91
N VAL A 140 22.40 12.33 3.83
CA VAL A 140 23.00 11.04 3.53
C VAL A 140 21.88 10.06 3.20
N ILE A 141 21.97 9.40 2.06
CA ILE A 141 21.03 8.35 1.64
C ILE A 141 21.77 7.03 1.64
N THR A 142 21.21 6.02 2.30
CA THR A 142 21.66 4.63 2.20
C THR A 142 20.53 3.78 1.64
N CYS A 143 20.88 2.82 0.79
CA CYS A 143 19.94 1.85 0.26
C CYS A 143 20.49 0.43 0.44
N GLU A 144 19.62 -0.50 0.77
CA GLU A 144 19.95 -1.92 0.91
C GLU A 144 18.80 -2.79 0.41
N ASP A 145 19.11 -4.00 -0.06
CA ASP A 145 18.08 -5.00 -0.34
C ASP A 145 17.53 -5.64 0.95
N ALA A 146 16.52 -6.49 0.82
CA ALA A 146 15.90 -7.18 1.97
C ALA A 146 16.86 -8.10 2.75
N ASP A 147 18.00 -8.49 2.16
CA ASP A 147 19.02 -9.32 2.78
C ASP A 147 20.13 -8.47 3.46
N GLY A 148 20.05 -7.14 3.38
CA GLY A 148 21.01 -6.20 3.95
C GLY A 148 22.25 -5.95 3.09
N ASN A 149 22.22 -6.29 1.80
CA ASN A 149 23.29 -5.94 0.88
C ASN A 149 23.11 -4.49 0.40
N GLU A 150 24.20 -3.72 0.42
CA GLU A 150 24.20 -2.34 -0.06
C GLU A 150 23.89 -2.28 -1.56
N ILE A 151 22.96 -1.39 -1.92
CA ILE A 151 22.60 -1.06 -3.30
C ILE A 151 22.66 0.45 -3.50
N ASP A 152 22.82 0.91 -4.74
CA ASP A 152 22.71 2.34 -5.03
C ASP A 152 21.25 2.80 -5.15
N GLU A 153 21.02 4.11 -5.07
CA GLU A 153 19.66 4.68 -5.16
C GLU A 153 18.96 4.35 -6.49
N ARG A 154 19.71 4.22 -7.60
CA ARG A 154 19.13 3.87 -8.91
C ARG A 154 18.68 2.41 -8.95
N ALA A 155 19.37 1.52 -8.23
CA ALA A 155 18.98 0.14 -8.07
C ALA A 155 17.74 0.04 -7.17
N TYR A 156 17.68 0.80 -6.07
CA TYR A 156 16.48 0.91 -5.23
C TYR A 156 15.25 1.37 -6.04
N ASP A 157 15.39 2.44 -6.82
CA ASP A 157 14.28 3.02 -7.58
C ASP A 157 13.63 2.05 -8.58
N ARG A 158 14.38 1.06 -9.08
CA ARG A 158 13.91 0.06 -10.05
C ARG A 158 14.00 -1.38 -9.51
N PHE A 159 14.05 -1.55 -8.19
CA PHE A 159 14.35 -2.84 -7.59
C PHE A 159 13.31 -3.90 -7.94
N GLU A 160 12.03 -3.52 -7.95
CA GLU A 160 10.91 -4.34 -8.39
C GLU A 160 11.06 -4.83 -9.84
N GLU A 161 11.61 -4.03 -10.74
CA GLU A 161 11.83 -4.43 -12.14
C GLU A 161 12.89 -5.53 -12.26
N THR A 162 13.81 -5.60 -11.30
CA THR A 162 14.85 -6.63 -11.24
C THR A 162 14.30 -7.91 -10.61
N ILE A 163 13.58 -7.80 -9.50
CA ILE A 163 12.99 -8.97 -8.80
C ILE A 163 11.90 -9.65 -9.64
N PHE A 164 11.14 -8.86 -10.39
CA PHE A 164 9.98 -9.33 -11.16
C PHE A 164 10.22 -9.28 -12.67
N ALA A 165 11.47 -9.40 -13.11
CA ALA A 165 11.85 -9.27 -14.52
C ALA A 165 11.12 -10.24 -15.47
N ASP A 166 10.80 -11.44 -14.98
CA ASP A 166 10.09 -12.47 -15.75
C ASP A 166 8.55 -12.35 -15.66
N PHE A 167 8.02 -11.37 -14.93
CA PHE A 167 6.59 -11.18 -14.72
C PHE A 167 6.01 -10.13 -15.67
N HIS A 168 4.70 -10.18 -15.89
CA HIS A 168 4.03 -9.19 -16.71
C HIS A 168 3.77 -7.92 -15.91
N LYS A 169 4.52 -6.85 -16.22
CA LYS A 169 4.33 -5.54 -15.61
C LYS A 169 3.00 -4.91 -16.06
N ARG A 170 2.25 -4.41 -15.09
CA ARG A 170 0.92 -3.78 -15.18
C ARG A 170 0.86 -2.57 -14.25
N ALA A 171 -0.23 -1.83 -14.31
CA ALA A 171 -0.57 -0.80 -13.34
C ALA A 171 -1.90 -1.10 -12.68
N ALA A 172 -1.98 -0.94 -11.36
CA ALA A 172 -3.24 -0.90 -10.64
C ALA A 172 -3.65 0.53 -10.32
N CYS A 173 -4.95 0.79 -10.36
CA CYS A 173 -5.55 2.02 -9.85
C CYS A 173 -6.51 1.69 -8.71
N PHE A 174 -6.65 2.60 -7.76
CA PHE A 174 -7.51 2.47 -6.59
C PHE A 174 -8.29 3.76 -6.39
N SER A 175 -9.55 3.62 -5.96
CA SER A 175 -10.34 4.73 -5.43
C SER A 175 -10.54 4.55 -3.94
N TRP A 176 -9.88 5.40 -3.17
CA TRP A 176 -9.96 5.42 -1.71
C TRP A 176 -10.96 6.48 -1.24
N PHE A 177 -11.78 6.11 -0.25
CA PHE A 177 -12.79 7.00 0.31
C PHE A 177 -12.59 7.17 1.82
N ASP A 178 -12.65 8.42 2.27
CA ASP A 178 -12.49 8.79 3.68
C ASP A 178 -13.70 8.33 4.52
N LEU A 179 -13.45 7.57 5.59
CA LEU A 179 -14.46 7.12 6.56
C LEU A 179 -14.84 8.22 7.56
N ASN A 180 -13.97 9.21 7.75
CA ASN A 180 -14.20 10.35 8.65
C ASN A 180 -15.06 11.45 8.01
N ASP A 181 -15.47 11.30 6.76
CA ASP A 181 -16.46 12.19 6.16
C ASP A 181 -17.76 12.12 6.97
N THR A 182 -17.98 13.17 7.76
CA THR A 182 -18.98 13.30 8.84
C THR A 182 -20.43 13.04 8.44
N ASN A 183 -20.72 12.91 7.15
CA ASN A 183 -22.06 12.56 6.64
C ASN A 183 -22.32 11.05 6.58
N ARG A 184 -21.30 10.20 6.79
CA ARG A 184 -21.40 8.75 6.52
C ARG A 184 -22.12 7.92 7.60
N GLY A 185 -22.20 8.43 8.83
CA GLY A 185 -22.89 7.75 9.95
C GLY A 185 -24.43 7.72 9.86
N LYS A 186 -25.02 8.23 8.78
CA LYS A 186 -26.48 8.29 8.54
C LYS A 186 -26.89 7.79 7.15
N LEU A 187 -25.97 7.13 6.44
CA LEU A 187 -26.25 6.64 5.10
C LEU A 187 -27.27 5.50 5.15
N SER A 188 -28.19 5.51 4.20
CA SER A 188 -29.02 4.37 3.86
C SER A 188 -28.21 3.27 3.19
N ASP A 189 -28.73 2.04 3.19
CA ASP A 189 -28.10 0.90 2.53
C ASP A 189 -27.80 1.17 1.04
N ASN A 190 -28.66 1.93 0.35
CA ASN A 190 -28.45 2.31 -1.05
C ASN A 190 -27.26 3.26 -1.21
N GLU A 191 -27.13 4.26 -0.34
CA GLU A 191 -26.00 5.19 -0.38
C GLU A 191 -24.69 4.47 -0.05
N ILE A 192 -24.70 3.53 0.90
CA ILE A 192 -23.53 2.68 1.19
C ILE A 192 -23.18 1.85 -0.05
N ALA A 193 -24.15 1.19 -0.67
CA ALA A 193 -23.94 0.38 -1.86
C ALA A 193 -23.39 1.21 -3.04
N ASP A 194 -23.85 2.44 -3.21
CA ASP A 194 -23.37 3.32 -4.27
C ASP A 194 -21.92 3.77 -4.03
N ILE A 195 -21.53 4.10 -2.79
CA ILE A 195 -20.13 4.45 -2.48
C ILE A 195 -19.21 3.22 -2.63
N LEU A 196 -19.64 2.04 -2.19
CA LEU A 196 -18.87 0.80 -2.38
C LEU A 196 -18.66 0.49 -3.86
N ARG A 197 -19.70 0.72 -4.67
CA ARG A 197 -19.63 0.56 -6.13
C ARG A 197 -18.68 1.56 -6.77
N GLU A 198 -18.73 2.83 -6.36
CA GLU A 198 -17.83 3.86 -6.85
C GLU A 198 -16.36 3.53 -6.52
N ALA A 199 -16.10 2.98 -5.34
CA ALA A 199 -14.77 2.46 -4.96
C ALA A 199 -14.31 1.34 -5.89
N TYR A 200 -15.17 0.36 -6.16
CA TYR A 200 -14.86 -0.74 -7.07
C TYR A 200 -14.69 -0.29 -8.53
N GLU A 201 -15.52 0.62 -9.04
CA GLU A 201 -15.41 1.16 -10.40
C GLU A 201 -14.09 1.93 -10.61
N GLY A 202 -13.50 2.44 -9.53
CA GLY A 202 -12.17 3.04 -9.54
C GLY A 202 -11.02 2.04 -9.49
N PHE A 203 -11.28 0.78 -9.15
CA PHE A 203 -10.27 -0.28 -9.15
C PHE A 203 -10.07 -0.85 -10.55
N SER A 204 -8.81 -0.96 -10.98
CA SER A 204 -8.48 -1.69 -12.20
C SER A 204 -7.05 -2.19 -12.17
N VAL A 205 -6.77 -3.24 -12.94
CA VAL A 205 -5.42 -3.73 -13.23
C VAL A 205 -5.25 -3.77 -14.74
N GLN A 206 -4.31 -2.99 -15.27
CA GLN A 206 -4.11 -2.77 -16.71
C GLN A 206 -2.73 -3.26 -17.14
#